data_AF-A0A1V2L961-F1
#
_entry.id   AF-A0A1V2L961-F1
#
_cell.length_a   1.000
_cell.length_b   1.000
_cell.length_c   1.000
_cell.angle_alpha   90.00
_cell.angle_beta   90.00
_cell.angle_gamma   90.00
#
_symmetry.space_group_name_H-M   'P 1'
#
loop_
_entity.id
_entity.type
_entity.pdbx_description
1 polymer ?
#
loop_
_entity_poly.entity_id
_entity_poly.type
_entity_poly.pdbx_seq_one_letter_code
_entity_poly.pdbx_strand_id
1 'polypeptide(L)'
;MSSFPPYVDGKPPVVSLAEYDDAEWARETAVDSTPEGYVAVNMNDPTHVVARLDNDATKTLDEIFKSAKQQYASQQANQKS
;
A
#
# COMPACT_ATOMS: atom_id res chain seq x y z
N MET A 1 -12.15 -3.48 -16.86
CA MET A 1 -11.50 -4.31 -15.83
C MET A 1 -10.02 -4.21 -16.10
N SER A 2 -9.28 -3.50 -15.25
CA SER A 2 -7.82 -3.47 -15.36
C SER A 2 -7.30 -4.76 -14.75
N SER A 3 -6.52 -5.56 -15.49
CA SER A 3 -6.00 -6.81 -14.92
C SER A 3 -4.86 -6.49 -13.95
N PHE A 4 -4.85 -7.14 -12.79
CA PHE A 4 -3.70 -7.14 -11.92
C PHE A 4 -2.46 -7.67 -12.63
N PRO A 5 -1.26 -7.20 -12.27
CA PRO A 5 -0.03 -7.64 -12.89
C PRO A 5 0.20 -9.13 -12.59
N PRO A 6 0.82 -9.87 -13.52
CA PRO A 6 1.09 -11.28 -13.32
C PRO A 6 2.14 -11.50 -12.23
N TYR A 7 2.03 -12.61 -11.53
CA TYR A 7 3.05 -13.04 -10.57
C TYR A 7 4.32 -13.47 -11.32
N VAL A 8 5.48 -13.16 -10.73
CA VAL A 8 6.80 -13.55 -11.22
C VAL A 8 7.32 -14.65 -10.29
N ASP A 9 7.58 -15.84 -10.84
CA ASP A 9 8.03 -17.02 -10.07
C ASP A 9 7.12 -17.37 -8.88
N GLY A 10 5.80 -17.25 -9.07
CA GLY A 10 4.80 -17.53 -8.04
C GLY A 10 4.72 -16.49 -6.93
N LYS A 11 5.40 -15.35 -7.07
CA LYS A 11 5.38 -14.23 -6.12
C LYS A 11 4.75 -12.99 -6.75
N PRO A 12 4.11 -12.11 -5.96
CA PRO A 12 3.69 -10.81 -6.46
C PRO A 12 4.89 -10.05 -7.02
N PRO A 13 4.74 -9.32 -8.13
CA PRO A 13 5.81 -8.50 -8.69
C PRO A 13 6.23 -7.43 -7.68
N VAL A 14 7.48 -6.98 -7.79
CA VAL A 14 7.99 -5.82 -7.05
C VAL A 14 7.94 -4.62 -7.98
N VAL A 15 7.34 -3.52 -7.53
CA VAL A 15 7.20 -2.27 -8.30
C VAL A 15 7.62 -1.07 -7.45
N SER A 16 8.07 -0.01 -8.09
CA SER A 16 8.29 1.28 -7.45
C SER A 16 6.97 2.00 -7.16
N LEU A 17 7.02 3.04 -6.31
CA LEU A 17 5.85 3.92 -6.10
C LEU A 17 5.38 4.60 -7.38
N ALA A 18 6.30 5.00 -8.26
CA ALA A 18 5.94 5.64 -9.51
C ALA A 18 5.20 4.67 -10.45
N GLU A 19 5.69 3.43 -10.57
CA GLU A 19 5.01 2.39 -11.34
C GLU A 19 3.65 2.02 -10.75
N TYR A 20 3.51 2.05 -9.42
CA TYR A 20 2.23 1.89 -8.76
C TYR A 20 1.28 3.05 -9.09
N ASP A 21 1.71 4.30 -8.95
CA ASP A 21 0.86 5.48 -9.19
C ASP A 21 0.35 5.57 -10.63
N ASP A 22 1.17 5.14 -11.61
CA ASP A 22 0.81 5.13 -13.03
C ASP A 22 0.02 3.87 -13.45
N ALA A 23 -0.09 2.86 -12.59
CA ALA A 23 -0.74 1.60 -12.95
C ALA A 23 -2.27 1.75 -13.00
N GLU A 24 -2.89 1.27 -14.10
CA GLU A 24 -4.34 1.30 -14.24
C GLU A 24 -5.10 0.52 -13.14
N TRP A 25 -4.45 -0.50 -12.56
CA TRP A 25 -5.00 -1.32 -11.49
C TRP A 25 -4.88 -0.67 -10.11
N ALA A 26 -4.10 0.41 -9.96
CA ALA A 26 -3.87 1.07 -8.67
C ALA A 26 -5.16 1.62 -8.04
N ARG A 27 -6.13 2.03 -8.88
CA ARG A 27 -7.46 2.51 -8.45
C ARG A 27 -8.31 1.43 -7.78
N GLU A 28 -7.99 0.16 -7.99
CA GLU A 28 -8.69 -1.00 -7.42
C GLU A 28 -7.93 -1.57 -6.21
N THR A 29 -6.81 -0.95 -5.83
CA THR A 29 -5.93 -1.39 -4.75
C THR A 29 -5.73 -0.34 -3.68
N ALA A 30 -5.27 -0.78 -2.52
CA ALA A 30 -4.77 0.07 -1.45
C ALA A 30 -3.36 -0.37 -1.05
N VAL A 31 -2.54 0.57 -0.59
CA VAL A 31 -1.24 0.25 0.01
C VAL A 31 -1.45 -0.13 1.47
N ASP A 32 -0.87 -1.25 1.90
CA ASP A 32 -0.88 -1.73 3.27
C ASP A 32 0.54 -1.98 3.79
N SER A 33 0.70 -1.87 5.11
CA SER A 33 1.97 -2.05 5.83
C SER A 33 2.04 -3.45 6.43
N THR A 34 3.10 -4.19 6.13
CA THR A 34 3.35 -5.54 6.63
C THR A 34 4.70 -5.61 7.33
N PRO A 35 4.99 -6.68 8.10
CA PRO A 35 6.32 -6.89 8.68
C PRO A 35 7.46 -7.00 7.65
N GLU A 36 7.15 -7.38 6.40
CA GLU A 36 8.14 -7.53 5.32
C GLU A 36 8.30 -6.25 4.47
N GLY A 37 7.52 -5.20 4.74
CA GLY A 37 7.48 -3.97 3.94
C GLY A 37 6.07 -3.61 3.49
N TYR A 38 5.97 -2.83 2.42
CA TYR A 38 4.70 -2.33 1.90
C TYR A 38 4.20 -3.15 0.71
N VAL A 39 2.89 -3.33 0.63
CA VAL A 39 2.24 -4.11 -0.42
C VAL A 39 1.02 -3.37 -0.96
N ALA A 40 0.73 -3.55 -2.25
CA ALA A 40 -0.56 -3.20 -2.82
C ALA A 40 -1.51 -4.40 -2.69
N VAL A 41 -2.67 -4.20 -2.08
CA VAL A 41 -3.71 -5.23 -1.91
C VAL A 41 -4.97 -4.84 -2.66
N ASN A 42 -5.71 -5.83 -3.17
CA ASN A 42 -7.01 -5.60 -3.78
C ASN A 42 -8.01 -5.10 -2.72
N MET A 43 -8.69 -3.98 -2.97
CA MET A 43 -9.68 -3.44 -2.01
C MET A 43 -10.90 -4.35 -1.82
N ASN A 44 -11.25 -5.16 -2.82
CA ASN A 44 -12.36 -6.10 -2.74
C ASN A 44 -11.99 -7.43 -2.03
N ASP A 45 -10.69 -7.74 -1.99
CA ASP A 45 -10.14 -8.91 -1.29
C ASP A 45 -8.76 -8.53 -0.70
N PRO A 46 -8.72 -7.98 0.52
CA PRO A 46 -7.47 -7.51 1.13
C PRO A 46 -6.44 -8.62 1.40
N THR A 47 -6.83 -9.90 1.28
CA THR A 47 -5.90 -11.03 1.40
C THR A 47 -5.10 -11.27 0.11
N HIS A 48 -5.57 -10.70 -1.01
CA HIS A 48 -4.91 -10.79 -2.30
C HIS A 48 -3.89 -9.65 -2.47
N VAL A 49 -2.61 -10.00 -2.32
CA VAL A 49 -1.49 -9.10 -2.60
C VAL A 49 -1.24 -9.01 -4.10
N VAL A 50 -1.45 -7.83 -4.66
CA VAL A 50 -1.34 -7.51 -6.07
C VAL A 50 0.11 -7.23 -6.47
N ALA A 51 0.85 -6.50 -5.64
CA ALA A 51 2.26 -6.20 -5.84
C ALA A 51 2.96 -5.90 -4.50
N ARG A 52 4.28 -6.04 -4.46
CA ARG A 52 5.15 -5.55 -3.38
C ARG A 52 5.74 -4.21 -3.82
N LEU A 53 5.86 -3.26 -2.89
CA LEU A 53 6.58 -2.02 -3.17
C LEU A 53 8.06 -2.19 -2.84
N ASP A 54 8.91 -1.60 -3.68
CA ASP A 54 10.36 -1.66 -3.48
C ASP A 54 10.82 -0.99 -2.17
N ASN A 55 12.07 -1.21 -1.80
CA ASN A 55 12.62 -0.66 -0.56
C ASN A 55 12.80 0.87 -0.65
N ASP A 56 12.96 1.43 -1.85
CA ASP A 56 13.14 2.87 -2.04
C ASP A 56 11.85 3.63 -1.70
N ALA A 57 10.68 3.00 -1.90
CA ALA A 57 9.38 3.47 -1.46
C ALA A 57 9.21 3.53 0.08
N THR A 58 9.97 2.71 0.82
CA THR A 58 9.71 2.46 2.26
C THR A 58 9.78 3.72 3.08
N LYS A 59 10.76 4.60 2.83
CA LYS A 59 10.91 5.84 3.61
C LYS A 59 9.72 6.78 3.42
N THR A 60 9.29 6.98 2.18
CA THR A 60 8.15 7.85 1.84
C THR A 60 6.87 7.31 2.47
N LEU A 61 6.65 6.00 2.36
CA LEU A 61 5.46 5.34 2.94
C LEU A 61 5.47 5.38 4.46
N ASP A 62 6.61 5.17 5.11
CA ASP A 62 6.75 5.30 6.56
C ASP A 62 6.34 6.69 7.05
N GLU A 63 6.76 7.75 6.36
CA GLU A 63 6.40 9.13 6.69
C GLU A 63 4.88 9.34 6.54
N ILE A 64 4.28 8.84 5.47
CA ILE A 64 2.83 8.92 5.22
C ILE A 64 2.05 8.17 6.30
N PHE A 65 2.39 6.91 6.56
CA PHE A 65 1.69 6.08 7.56
C PHE A 65 1.88 6.60 8.98
N LYS A 66 3.08 7.12 9.32
CA LYS A 66 3.33 7.74 10.62
C LYS A 66 2.48 8.99 10.79
N SER A 67 2.42 9.86 9.78
CA SER A 67 1.60 11.07 9.80
C SER A 67 0.11 10.73 9.94
N ALA A 68 -0.38 9.75 9.17
CA ALA A 68 -1.76 9.27 9.25
C ALA A 68 -2.10 8.73 10.66
N LYS A 69 -1.21 7.90 11.24
CA LYS A 69 -1.39 7.38 12.61
C LYS A 69 -1.41 8.50 13.66
N GLN A 70 -0.54 9.50 13.54
CA GLN A 70 -0.49 10.65 14.44
C GLN A 70 -1.76 11.51 14.36
N GLN A 71 -2.24 11.78 13.13
CA GLN A 71 -3.48 12.52 12.92
C GLN A 71 -4.68 11.78 13.51
N TYR A 72 -4.78 10.47 13.28
CA TYR A 72 -5.85 9.64 13.83
C TYR A 72 -5.84 9.64 15.37
N ALA A 73 -4.67 9.47 15.99
CA ALA A 73 -4.53 9.53 17.44
C ALA A 73 -4.94 10.91 18.00
N SER A 74 -4.57 11.99 17.32
CA SER A 74 -4.93 13.36 17.71
C SER A 74 -6.43 13.63 17.60
N GLN A 75 -7.07 13.14 16.54
CA GLN A 75 -8.53 13.23 16.36
C GLN A 75 -9.28 12.46 17.45
N GLN A 76 -8.81 11.27 17.84
CA GLN A 76 -9.41 10.52 18.96
C GLN A 76 -9.26 11.25 20.31
N ALA A 77 -8.13 11.89 20.56
CA ALA A 77 -7.91 12.65 21.79
C ALA A 77 -8.84 13.87 21.89
N ASN A 78 -9.04 14.59 20.77
CA ASN A 78 -9.92 15.76 20.73
C ASN A 78 -11.42 15.42 20.76
N GLN A 79 -11.84 14.22 20.35
CA GLN A 79 -13.25 13.79 20.46
C GLN A 79 -13.64 13.32 21.87
N LYS A 80 -12.66 13.07 22.76
CA LYS A 80 -12.90 12.65 24.15
C LYS A 80 -12.77 13.80 25.18
N SER A 81 -12.57 15.04 24.72
CA SER A 81 -12.41 16.23 25.57
C SER A 81 -13.67 17.09 25.60
#